data_AF-A0A1F9X7S7-F1
#
_entry.id   AF-A0A1F9X7S7-F1
#
_cell.length_a   1.000
_cell.length_b   1.000
_cell.length_c   1.000
_cell.angle_alpha   90.00
_cell.angle_beta   90.00
_cell.angle_gamma   90.00
#
_symmetry.space_group_name_H-M   'P 1'
#
loop_
_entity.id
_entity.type
_entity.pdbx_description
1 polymer ?
#
loop_
_entity_poly.entity_id
_entity_poly.type
_entity_poly.pdbx_seq_one_letter_code
_entity_poly.pdbx_strand_id
1 'polypeptide(L)' 'MYVWYGTNEYNFVKLKNPPSYKPAKCAECETVIKLSMDGYSISGGKYLCIECSDKETENRIRQFERDKAKKRPASP' A
#
# COMPACT_ATOMS: atom_id res chain seq x y z
N MET A 1 1.63 7.04 -11.34
CA MET A 1 1.68 6.27 -12.60
C MET A 1 1.45 7.24 -13.74
N TYR A 2 2.47 7.54 -14.55
CA TYR A 2 2.26 8.28 -15.80
C TYR A 2 1.66 7.29 -16.82
N VAL A 3 0.57 7.70 -17.46
CA VAL A 3 -0.33 6.84 -18.23
C VAL A 3 0.29 6.51 -19.59
N TRP A 4 0.53 5.21 -19.84
CA TRP A 4 1.06 4.71 -21.13
C TRP A 4 0.03 4.77 -22.27
N TYR A 5 -1.26 4.95 -21.96
CA TYR A 5 -2.35 5.07 -22.93
C TYR A 5 -2.79 6.53 -23.22
N GLY A 6 -1.89 7.50 -23.06
CA GLY A 6 -2.17 8.93 -23.23
C GLY A 6 -1.75 9.54 -24.57
N THR A 7 -1.28 8.77 -25.54
CA THR A 7 -0.83 9.29 -26.84
C THR A 7 -1.92 9.10 -27.89
N ASN A 8 -2.89 10.03 -27.93
CA ASN A 8 -3.72 10.24 -29.12
C ASN A 8 -3.07 11.33 -30.00
N GLU A 9 -3.63 11.58 -31.18
CA GLU A 9 -3.19 12.62 -32.12
C GLU A 9 -3.38 14.06 -31.60
N TYR A 10 -3.64 14.26 -30.30
CA TYR A 10 -3.85 15.58 -29.69
C TYR A 10 -2.87 15.88 -28.52
N ASN A 11 -1.93 14.99 -28.20
CA ASN A 11 -1.01 15.13 -27.04
C ASN A 11 0.50 15.09 -27.41
N PHE A 12 0.94 15.89 -28.40
CA PHE A 12 2.30 15.79 -28.98
C PHE A 12 3.46 16.40 -28.16
N VAL A 13 3.26 16.86 -26.93
CA VAL A 13 4.37 17.40 -26.14
C VAL A 13 5.09 16.27 -25.41
N LYS A 14 6.14 15.71 -26.03
CA LYS A 14 7.09 14.84 -25.32
C LYS A 14 7.80 15.68 -24.26
N LEU A 15 7.52 15.41 -22.98
CA LEU A 15 8.23 16.03 -21.86
C LEU A 15 9.72 15.68 -21.98
N LYS A 16 10.60 16.70 -22.10
CA LYS A 16 12.05 16.50 -22.22
C LYS A 16 12.65 15.72 -21.04
N ASN A 17 12.05 15.85 -19.86
CA ASN A 17 12.49 15.24 -18.61
C ASN A 17 11.31 14.53 -17.94
N PRO A 18 10.90 13.31 -18.39
CA PRO A 18 9.93 12.55 -17.62
C PRO A 18 10.50 12.31 -16.20
N PRO A 19 9.67 12.38 -15.15
CA PRO A 19 10.15 12.09 -13.81
C PRO A 19 10.75 10.68 -13.78
N SER A 20 11.90 10.53 -13.11
CA SER A 20 12.54 9.22 -12.94
C SER A 20 11.55 8.26 -12.29
N TYR A 21 11.28 7.12 -12.92
CA TYR A 21 10.42 6.10 -12.34
C TYR A 21 11.10 5.51 -11.10
N LYS A 22 10.53 5.74 -9.92
CA LYS A 22 10.90 5.06 -8.68
C LYS A 22 9.87 3.96 -8.43
N PRO A 23 10.27 2.67 -8.39
CA PRO A 23 9.33 1.60 -8.14
C PRO A 23 8.76 1.72 -6.71
N ALA A 24 7.47 1.42 -6.58
CA ALA A 24 6.89 1.23 -5.25
C ALA A 24 7.42 -0.08 -4.67
N LYS A 25 7.78 -0.05 -3.38
CA LYS A 25 8.25 -1.23 -2.64
C LYS A 25 7.39 -1.43 -1.41
N CYS A 26 7.19 -2.69 -1.03
CA CYS A 26 6.60 -3.03 0.26
C CYS A 26 7.49 -2.49 1.38
N ALA A 27 6.91 -1.79 2.35
CA ALA A 27 7.66 -1.21 3.46
C ALA A 27 8.20 -2.26 4.46
N GLU A 28 7.67 -3.49 4.42
CA GLU A 28 8.04 -4.56 5.35
C GLU A 28 9.02 -5.57 4.72
N CYS A 29 8.73 -6.06 3.51
CA CYS A 29 9.55 -7.09 2.85
C CYS A 29 10.32 -6.59 1.62
N GLU A 30 10.24 -5.29 1.32
CA GLU A 30 10.95 -4.61 0.22
C GLU A 30 10.66 -5.11 -1.21
N THR A 31 9.73 -6.06 -1.37
CA THR A 31 9.33 -6.54 -2.70
C THR A 31 8.80 -5.40 -3.56
N VAL A 32 9.13 -5.40 -4.85
CA VAL A 32 8.64 -4.40 -5.80
C VAL A 32 7.17 -4.67 -6.06
N ILE A 33 6.34 -3.64 -5.89
CA ILE A 33 4.89 -3.68 -6.14
C ILE A 33 4.62 -3.01 -7.49
N LYS A 34 4.10 -3.78 -8.45
CA LYS A 34 3.58 -3.23 -9.71
C LYS A 34 2.19 -2.65 -9.43
N LEU A 35 2.12 -1.35 -9.14
CA LEU A 35 0.87 -0.67 -8.75
C LEU A 35 -0.30 -0.83 -9.74
N SER A 36 -0.04 -1.23 -10.99
CA SER A 36 -1.07 -1.49 -12.01
C SER A 36 -1.57 -2.94 -12.05
N MET A 37 -0.82 -3.90 -11.51
CA MET A 37 -1.07 -5.33 -11.68
C MET A 37 -1.19 -6.08 -10.35
N ASP A 38 -0.43 -5.66 -9.34
CA ASP A 38 -0.36 -6.35 -8.06
C ASP A 38 -1.38 -5.76 -7.08
N GLY A 39 -1.87 -6.59 -6.17
CA GLY A 39 -2.62 -6.10 -5.02
C GLY A 39 -1.69 -5.53 -3.95
N TYR A 40 -2.12 -4.44 -3.34
CA TYR A 40 -1.40 -3.77 -2.25
C TYR A 40 -2.38 -2.97 -1.39
N SER A 41 -1.93 -2.57 -0.21
CA SER A 41 -2.61 -1.58 0.62
C SER A 41 -1.70 -0.38 0.89
N ILE A 42 -2.30 0.74 1.27
CA ILE A 42 -1.59 1.94 1.72
C ILE A 42 -2.01 2.26 3.14
N SER A 43 -1.06 2.34 4.07
CA SER A 43 -1.30 2.76 5.45
C SER A 43 -0.21 3.70 5.93
N GLY A 44 -0.58 4.86 6.48
CA GLY A 44 0.39 5.85 6.98
C GLY A 44 1.42 6.31 5.93
N GLY A 45 1.04 6.33 4.65
CA GLY A 45 1.94 6.67 3.54
C GLY A 45 2.89 5.55 3.10
N LYS A 46 2.79 4.36 3.68
CA LYS A 46 3.58 3.18 3.32
C LYS A 46 2.77 2.25 2.41
N TYR A 47 3.43 1.65 1.43
CA TYR A 47 2.86 0.59 0.60
C TYR A 47 3.15 -0.78 1.22
N LEU A 48 2.16 -1.68 1.24
CA LEU A 48 2.33 -3.06 1.68
C LEU A 48 1.81 -4.02 0.61
N CYS A 49 2.56 -5.08 0.33
CA CYS A 49 2.03 -6.19 -0.47
C CYS A 49 0.88 -6.88 0.29
N ILE A 50 0.05 -7.66 -0.42
CA ILE A 50 -1.08 -8.38 0.18
C ILE A 50 -0.65 -9.17 1.42
N GLU A 51 0.42 -9.98 1.32
CA GLU A 51 0.88 -10.82 2.43
C GLU A 51 1.25 -10.02 3.70
N CYS A 52 1.91 -8.87 3.55
CA CYS A 52 2.26 -8.02 4.68
C CYS A 52 1.04 -7.24 5.19
N SER A 53 0.14 -6.83 4.31
CA SER A 53 -1.11 -6.16 4.66
C SER A 53 -2.04 -7.05 5.49
N ASP A 54 -2.13 -8.34 5.13
CA ASP A 54 -2.95 -9.31 5.85
C ASP A 54 -2.38 -9.55 7.26
N LYS A 55 -1.06 -9.77 7.36
CA LYS A 55 -0.36 -9.88 8.64
C LYS A 55 -0.55 -8.64 9.52
N GLU A 56 -0.45 -7.44 8.94
CA GLU A 56 -0.69 -6.20 9.69
C GLU A 56 -2.12 -6.14 10.21
N THR A 57 -3.10 -6.49 9.38
CA THR A 57 -4.51 -6.49 9.75
C THR A 57 -4.79 -7.49 10.87
N GLU A 58 -4.29 -8.71 10.76
CA GLU A 58 -4.36 -9.73 11.82
C GLU A 58 -3.77 -9.22 13.14
N ASN A 59 -2.60 -8.57 13.08
CA ASN A 59 -1.95 -8.02 14.27
C ASN A 59 -2.78 -6.91 14.92
N ARG A 60 -3.42 -6.03 14.12
CA ARG A 60 -4.32 -4.98 14.61
C ARG A 60 -5.56 -5.56 15.27
N ILE A 61 -6.15 -6.61 14.69
CA ILE A 61 -7.31 -7.32 15.29
C ILE A 61 -6.91 -7.92 16.63
N ARG A 62 -5.80 -8.68 16.68
CA ARG A 62 -5.29 -9.27 17.93
C ARG A 62 -5.03 -8.21 19.00
N GLN A 63 -4.47 -7.07 18.62
CA GLN A 63 -4.24 -5.96 19.55
C GLN A 63 -5.55 -5.41 20.10
N PHE A 64 -6.54 -5.17 19.24
CA PHE A 64 -7.87 -4.70 19.64
C PHE A 64 -8.54 -5.67 20.62
N GLU A 65 -8.48 -6.98 20.36
CA GLU A 65 -9.04 -8.01 21.25
C GLU A 65 -8.35 -8.02 22.62
N ARG A 66 -7.01 -7.90 22.65
CA ARG A 66 -6.25 -7.78 23.91
C ARG A 66 -6.65 -6.54 24.69
N ASP A 67 -6.78 -5.39 24.01
CA ASP A 67 -7.15 -4.13 24.66
C ASP A 67 -8.59 -4.15 25.17
N LYS A 68 -9.50 -4.80 24.44
CA LYS A 68 -10.87 -5.05 24.88
C LYS A 68 -10.91 -5.95 26.11
N ALA A 69 -10.11 -7.03 26.14
CA ALA A 69 -10.03 -7.94 27.29
C ALA A 69 -9.51 -7.23 28.55
N LYS A 70 -8.49 -6.38 28.42
CA LYS A 70 -7.94 -5.57 29.54
C LYS A 70 -8.96 -4.58 30.11
N LYS A 71 -9.87 -4.07 29.28
CA LYS A 71 -10.89 -3.09 29.68
C LYS A 71 -12.18 -3.72 30.21
N ARG A 72 -12.34 -5.05 30.18
CA ARG A 72 -13.51 -5.70 30.79
C ARG A 72 -13.39 -5.57 32.31
N PRO A 73 -14.32 -4.89 33.00
CA PRO A 73 -14.34 -4.88 34.45
C PRO A 73 -14.52 -6.33 34.94
N ALA A 74 -13.85 -6.68 36.04
CA ALA A 74 -14.11 -7.96 36.70
C ALA A 74 -15.60 -8.00 37.07
N SER A 75 -16.29 -9.04 36.63
CA SER A 75 -17.68 -9.28 37.03
C SER A 75 -17.76 -9.32 38.57
N PRO A 76 -18.80 -8.74 39.19
CA PRO A 76 -19.01 -8.83 40.64
C PRO A 76 -19.17 -10.27 41.13
#